data_AF-A0A0D2LHK9-F1
#
_entry.id   AF-A0A0D2LHK9-F1
#
_cell.length_a   1.000
_cell.length_b   1.000
_cell.length_c   1.000
_cell.angle_alpha   90.00
_cell.angle_beta   90.00
_cell.angle_gamma   90.00
#
_symmetry.space_group_name_H-M   'P 1'
#
loop_
_entity.id
_entity.type
_entity.pdbx_description
1 polymer ?
#
loop_
_entity_poly.entity_id
_entity_poly.type
_entity_poly.pdbx_seq_one_letter_code
_entity_poly.pdbx_strand_id
1 'polypeptide(L)'
;MPVSETLAKEVLTAPGQEVSLINTNERETKGKTYYEFEFTAKNSRYTRHSVAVVTADRGIFYTLTTGANERRWGKMGDKLKTTVRSFQLVN
;
A
#
# COMPACT_ATOMS: atom_id res chain seq x y z
N MET A 1 11.76 -8.52 -9.79
CA MET A 1 10.69 -7.58 -9.41
C MET A 1 10.88 -7.22 -7.95
N PRO A 2 10.81 -5.94 -7.56
CA PRO A 2 10.80 -5.52 -6.16
C PRO A 2 9.62 -6.15 -5.40
N VAL A 3 9.79 -6.40 -4.09
CA VAL A 3 8.74 -7.02 -3.24
C VAL A 3 7.43 -6.23 -3.26
N SER A 4 7.51 -4.89 -3.32
CA SER A 4 6.34 -4.01 -3.44
C SER A 4 5.54 -4.26 -4.72
N GLU A 5 6.20 -4.53 -5.83
CA GLU A 5 5.56 -4.86 -7.10
C GLU A 5 4.85 -6.21 -7.03
N THR A 6 5.50 -7.23 -6.48
CA THR A 6 4.90 -8.55 -6.27
C THR A 6 3.68 -8.48 -5.34
N LEU A 7 3.79 -7.77 -4.22
CA LEU A 7 2.66 -7.60 -3.30
C LEU A 7 1.49 -6.87 -3.97
N ALA A 8 1.76 -5.78 -4.69
CA ALA A 8 0.72 -5.02 -5.38
C ALA A 8 0.02 -5.86 -6.46
N LYS A 9 0.76 -6.65 -7.25
CA LYS A 9 0.23 -7.45 -8.36
C LYS A 9 -0.48 -8.72 -7.91
N GLU A 10 0.14 -9.47 -7.00
CA GLU A 10 -0.26 -10.85 -6.73
C GLU A 10 -1.07 -11.02 -5.43
N VAL A 11 -0.99 -10.05 -4.50
CA VAL A 11 -1.57 -10.19 -3.15
C VAL A 11 -2.64 -9.14 -2.86
N LEU A 12 -2.38 -7.87 -3.20
CA LEU A 12 -3.20 -6.74 -2.77
C LEU A 12 -4.23 -6.27 -3.80
N THR A 13 -4.21 -6.87 -5.00
CA THR A 13 -5.10 -6.53 -6.09
C THR A 13 -5.82 -7.77 -6.59
N ALA A 14 -7.07 -7.61 -7.02
CA ALA A 14 -7.82 -8.71 -7.63
C ALA A 14 -7.22 -9.10 -9.00
N PRO A 15 -7.34 -10.38 -9.42
CA PRO A 15 -6.89 -10.81 -10.74
C PRO A 15 -7.50 -9.99 -11.88
N GLY A 16 -6.74 -9.82 -12.97
CA GLY A 16 -7.20 -9.13 -14.18
C GLY A 16 -7.18 -7.60 -14.08
N GLN A 17 -6.53 -7.03 -13.06
CA GLN A 17 -6.27 -5.60 -12.99
C GLN A 17 -4.83 -5.29 -13.42
N GLU A 18 -4.67 -4.22 -14.19
CA GLU A 18 -3.37 -3.67 -14.54
C GLU A 18 -2.83 -2.85 -13.35
N VAL A 19 -1.72 -3.30 -12.77
CA VAL A 19 -1.12 -2.69 -11.58
C VAL A 19 0.10 -1.86 -11.96
N SER A 20 0.18 -0.63 -11.45
CA SER A 20 1.35 0.24 -11.59
C SER A 20 1.81 0.74 -10.23
N LEU A 21 3.09 0.55 -9.93
CA LEU A 21 3.73 1.10 -8.74
C LEU A 21 4.07 2.58 -8.99
N ILE A 22 3.72 3.44 -8.04
CA ILE A 22 3.87 4.90 -8.16
C ILE A 22 5.00 5.40 -7.28
N ASN A 23 5.01 4.98 -6.01
CA ASN A 23 6.03 5.41 -5.07
C ASN A 23 6.31 4.33 -4.03
N THR A 24 7.49 4.37 -3.45
CA THR A 24 7.92 3.51 -2.36
C THR A 24 8.62 4.36 -1.32
N ASN A 25 8.41 4.03 -0.05
CA ASN A 25 9.06 4.66 1.08
C ASN A 25 9.42 3.60 2.11
N GLU A 26 10.48 3.84 2.85
CA GLU A 26 10.91 3.01 3.97
C GLU A 26 11.00 3.89 5.21
N ARG A 27 10.55 3.37 6.35
CA ARG A 27 10.79 4.02 7.63
C ARG A 27 11.08 3.01 8.72
N GLU A 28 11.95 3.40 9.63
CA GLU A 28 12.19 2.66 10.86
C GLU A 28 11.46 3.33 12.03
N THR A 29 10.80 2.55 12.88
CA THR A 29 10.18 3.07 14.09
C THR A 29 10.18 1.99 15.17
N LYS A 30 10.72 2.31 16.36
CA LYS A 30 10.83 1.38 17.50
C LYS A 30 11.55 0.06 17.14
N GLY A 31 12.62 0.15 16.34
CA GLY A 31 13.41 -1.02 15.91
C GLY A 31 12.70 -1.95 14.92
N LYS A 32 11.60 -1.49 14.30
CA LYS A 32 10.90 -2.22 13.23
C LYS A 32 10.92 -1.40 11.95
N THR A 33 11.19 -2.07 10.84
CA THR A 33 11.15 -1.48 9.51
C THR A 33 9.77 -1.64 8.89
N TYR A 34 9.26 -0.55 8.31
CA TYR A 34 7.99 -0.49 7.62
C TYR A 34 8.25 -0.08 6.18
N TYR A 35 7.70 -0.85 5.25
CA TYR A 35 7.76 -0.56 3.82
C TYR A 35 6.41 -0.05 3.36
N GLU A 36 6.40 1.18 2.88
CA GLU A 36 5.22 1.86 2.37
C GLU A 36 5.29 1.93 0.85
N PHE A 37 4.17 1.74 0.17
CA PHE A 37 4.12 1.91 -1.27
C PHE A 37 2.75 2.35 -1.76
N GLU A 38 2.76 3.15 -2.82
CA GLU A 38 1.60 3.71 -3.50
C GLU A 38 1.50 3.06 -4.87
N PHE A 39 0.30 2.63 -5.24
CA PHE A 39 0.06 1.93 -6.50
C PHE A 39 -1.36 2.16 -7.00
N THR A 40 -1.54 2.00 -8.31
CA THR A 40 -2.86 1.94 -8.94
C THR A 40 -3.16 0.54 -9.41
N ALA A 41 -4.44 0.19 -9.36
CA ALA A 41 -5.00 -1.02 -9.96
C ALA A 41 -6.16 -0.63 -10.88
N LYS A 42 -6.00 -0.86 -12.17
CA LYS A 42 -6.92 -0.43 -13.21
C LYS A 42 -7.62 -1.63 -13.85
N ASN A 43 -8.91 -1.50 -14.09
CA ASN A 43 -9.64 -2.36 -15.02
C ASN A 43 -10.46 -1.50 -15.99
N SER A 44 -11.28 -2.12 -16.82
CA SER A 44 -12.12 -1.42 -17.81
C SER A 44 -13.15 -0.46 -17.21
N ARG A 45 -13.47 -0.59 -15.91
CA ARG A 45 -14.54 0.19 -15.25
C ARG A 45 -13.99 1.28 -14.33
N TYR A 46 -12.88 1.04 -13.66
CA TYR A 46 -12.32 1.98 -12.69
C TYR A 46 -10.81 1.82 -12.51
N THR A 47 -10.21 2.87 -11.96
CA THR A 47 -8.88 2.84 -11.36
C THR A 47 -9.01 3.05 -9.86
N ARG A 48 -8.43 2.15 -9.07
CA ARG A 48 -8.29 2.31 -7.62
C ARG A 48 -6.87 2.75 -7.32
N HIS A 49 -6.73 3.86 -6.60
CA HIS A 49 -5.48 4.38 -6.10
C HIS A 49 -5.32 3.93 -4.64
N SER A 50 -4.23 3.24 -4.35
CA SER A 50 -4.03 2.57 -3.06
C SER A 50 -2.67 2.94 -2.47
N VAL A 51 -2.62 2.96 -1.15
CA VAL A 51 -1.41 3.06 -0.35
C VAL A 51 -1.39 1.90 0.62
N ALA A 52 -0.24 1.25 0.73
CA ALA A 52 -0.02 0.11 1.59
C ALA A 52 1.19 0.34 2.49
N VAL A 53 1.18 -0.30 3.66
CA VAL A 53 2.33 -0.47 4.54
C VAL A 53 2.42 -1.92 4.96
N VAL A 54 3.64 -2.45 4.93
CA VAL A 54 3.95 -3.80 5.38
C VAL A 54 5.11 -3.81 6.36
N THR A 55 5.07 -4.76 7.29
CA THR A 55 6.17 -5.05 8.22
C THR A 55 6.08 -6.51 8.64
N ALA A 56 7.20 -7.08 9.05
CA ALA A 56 7.25 -8.45 9.57
C ALA A 56 7.84 -8.44 10.98
N ASP A 57 7.19 -9.12 11.91
CA ASP A 57 7.66 -9.28 13.29
C ASP A 57 7.35 -10.70 13.77
N ARG A 58 8.36 -11.39 14.31
CA ARG A 58 8.23 -12.74 14.90
C ARG A 58 7.49 -13.75 14.00
N GLY A 59 7.81 -13.75 12.70
CA GLY A 59 7.21 -14.66 11.72
C GLY A 59 5.80 -14.27 11.26
N ILE A 60 5.25 -13.14 11.71
CA ILE A 60 3.95 -12.63 11.26
C ILE A 60 4.17 -11.48 10.28
N PHE A 61 3.54 -11.58 9.11
CA PHE A 61 3.54 -10.53 8.09
C PHE A 61 2.28 -9.67 8.23
N TYR A 62 2.46 -8.40 8.59
CA TYR A 62 1.38 -7.45 8.78
C TYR A 62 1.25 -6.57 7.54
N THR A 63 0.01 -6.33 7.11
CA THR A 63 -0.29 -5.42 6.01
C THR A 63 -1.49 -4.57 6.35
N LEU A 64 -1.36 -3.26 6.13
CA LEU A 64 -2.50 -2.35 6.04
C LEU A 64 -2.51 -1.78 4.63
N THR A 65 -3.63 -1.92 3.92
CA THR A 65 -3.84 -1.30 2.62
C THR A 65 -5.15 -0.51 2.64
N THR A 66 -5.08 0.74 2.21
CA THR A 66 -6.26 1.58 2.04
C THR A 66 -6.19 2.32 0.71
N GLY A 67 -7.30 2.85 0.25
CA GLY A 67 -7.36 3.46 -1.07
C GLY A 67 -8.71 4.06 -1.40
N ALA A 68 -8.76 4.77 -2.51
CA ALA A 68 -9.97 5.35 -3.05
C ALA A 68 -10.05 5.13 -4.56
N ASN A 69 -11.20 5.39 -5.14
CA ASN A 69 -11.28 5.56 -6.59
C ASN A 69 -10.38 6.73 -7.00
N GLU A 70 -9.66 6.59 -8.12
CA GLU A 70 -8.75 7.61 -8.66
C GLU A 70 -9.39 9.00 -8.74
N ARG A 71 -10.67 9.06 -9.11
CA ARG A 71 -11.44 10.32 -9.20
C ARG A 71 -11.54 11.09 -7.88
N ARG A 72 -11.42 10.40 -6.74
CA ARG A 72 -11.45 11.00 -5.40
C ARG A 72 -10.06 11.15 -4.78
N TRP A 73 -9.01 10.68 -5.46
CA TRP A 73 -7.66 10.64 -4.90
C TRP A 73 -7.18 12.02 -4.48
N GLY A 74 -7.34 13.04 -5.33
CA GLY A 74 -6.96 14.42 -4.99
C GLY A 74 -7.63 15.00 -3.73
N LYS A 75 -8.75 14.42 -3.26
CA LYS A 75 -9.43 14.84 -2.02
C LYS A 75 -9.10 13.96 -0.81
N MET A 76 -8.72 12.69 -1.06
CA MET A 76 -8.58 11.67 -0.01
C MET A 76 -7.13 11.22 0.21
N GLY A 77 -6.25 11.42 -0.76
CA GLY A 77 -4.91 10.86 -0.81
C GLY A 77 -4.10 11.18 0.44
N ASP A 78 -4.04 12.44 0.84
CA ASP A 78 -3.29 12.86 2.03
C ASP A 78 -3.84 12.21 3.31
N LYS A 79 -5.16 12.13 3.46
CA LYS A 79 -5.79 11.47 4.62
C LYS A 79 -5.45 9.99 4.67
N LEU A 80 -5.51 9.31 3.52
CA LEU A 80 -5.19 7.89 3.39
C LEU A 80 -3.70 7.62 3.64
N LYS A 81 -2.82 8.49 3.14
CA LYS A 81 -1.37 8.44 3.43
C LYS A 81 -1.10 8.64 4.92
N THR A 82 -1.78 9.57 5.58
CA THR A 82 -1.69 9.74 7.04
C THR A 82 -2.11 8.48 7.79
N THR A 83 -3.21 7.83 7.37
CA THR A 83 -3.64 6.55 7.99
C THR A 83 -2.56 5.48 7.86
N VAL A 84 -1.98 5.29 6.67
CA VAL A 84 -0.90 4.32 6.44
C VAL A 84 0.34 4.64 7.27
N ARG A 85 0.75 5.90 7.33
CA ARG A 85 1.91 6.34 8.12
C ARG A 85 1.72 6.18 9.63
N SER A 86 0.47 6.21 10.11
CA SER A 86 0.16 6.00 11.52
C SER A 86 0.24 4.54 11.96
N PHE A 87 0.32 3.59 11.02
CA PHE A 87 0.38 2.17 11.33
C PHE A 87 1.68 1.80 12.04
N GLN A 88 1.58 1.25 13.25
CA GLN A 88 2.72 0.81 14.05
C GLN A 88 2.32 -0.41 14.88
N LEU A 89 3.25 -1.37 15.00
CA LEU A 89 3.10 -2.47 15.95
C LEU A 89 3.36 -1.93 17.37
N VAL A 90 2.51 -2.31 18.32
CA VAL A 90 2.54 -1.80 19.70
C VAL A 90 3.33 -2.67 20.69
N ASN A 91 3.97 -3.74 20.21
CA ASN A 91 4.64 -4.76 21.03
C ASN A 91 6.11 -4.96 20.65
#